data_AF-A0A522TJ72-F1
#
_entry.id   AF-A0A522TJ72-F1
#
_cell.length_a   1.000
_cell.length_b   1.000
_cell.length_c   1.000
_cell.angle_alpha   90.00
_cell.angle_beta   90.00
_cell.angle_gamma   90.00
#
_symmetry.space_group_name_H-M   'P 1'
#
loop_
_entity.id
_entity.type
_entity.pdbx_description
1 polymer ?
#
loop_
_entity_poly.entity_id
_entity_poly.type
_entity_poly.pdbx_seq_one_letter_code
_entity_poly.pdbx_strand_id
1 'polypeptide(L)'
;MAGFISLCDAAQVLTGDGDDETFDFWLALLARQVEDGALHGVDPGDRENRLLLCRTWRDKRRVVMDWQIPVVAFDAWRAQHGYVGDATAPALTSPTSPEKEGRRQQQIAAILAAVHSLDYDPLNVPRGGKGKITDACLGDARLFSSVDAFEHAWRVASAQGKVRVENYEMYARGK
;
A
#
# COMPACT_ATOMS: atom_id res chain seq x y z
N MET A 1 2.85 25.10 18.96
CA MET A 1 1.89 23.99 18.75
C MET A 1 2.71 22.72 18.61
N ALA A 2 2.56 21.75 19.51
CA ALA A 2 3.29 20.49 19.40
C ALA A 2 2.64 19.62 18.32
N GLY A 3 3.40 19.28 17.28
CA GLY A 3 2.96 18.36 16.24
C GLY A 3 3.10 16.91 16.69
N PHE A 4 2.30 16.03 16.09
CA PHE A 4 2.44 14.59 16.21
C PHE A 4 2.83 14.03 14.84
N ILE A 5 3.73 13.04 14.82
CA ILE A 5 4.08 12.29 13.62
C ILE A 5 3.48 10.89 13.73
N SER A 6 2.96 10.37 12.61
CA SER A 6 2.54 8.98 12.55
C SER A 6 3.75 8.10 12.81
N LEU A 7 3.56 7.08 13.64
CA LEU A 7 4.58 6.08 13.90
C LEU A 7 5.10 5.43 12.60
N CYS A 8 4.25 5.33 11.57
CA CYS A 8 4.66 4.82 10.26
C CYS A 8 5.59 5.78 9.51
N ASP A 9 5.34 7.09 9.58
CA ASP A 9 6.20 8.09 8.95
C ASP A 9 7.56 8.14 9.67
N ALA A 10 7.56 8.07 11.00
CA ALA A 10 8.78 7.97 11.79
C ALA A 10 9.57 6.70 11.47
N ALA A 11 8.88 5.57 11.30
CA ALA A 11 9.50 4.30 10.91
C ALA A 11 10.08 4.36 9.49
N GLN A 12 9.35 4.92 8.52
CA GLN A 12 9.82 5.05 7.14
C GLN A 12 11.05 5.93 7.02
N VAL A 13 11.13 7.00 7.82
CA VAL A 13 12.30 7.88 7.89
C VAL A 13 13.54 7.17 8.42
N LEU A 14 13.37 6.10 9.21
CA LEU A 14 14.46 5.31 9.77
C LEU A 14 14.81 4.07 8.91
N THR A 15 13.83 3.44 8.26
CA THR A 15 13.99 2.16 7.52
C THR A 15 14.57 2.32 6.10
N GLY A 16 15.45 3.29 5.85
CA GLY A 16 16.06 3.51 4.53
C GLY A 16 16.77 2.28 3.97
N ASP A 17 17.32 1.45 4.84
CA ASP A 17 17.67 0.04 4.62
C ASP A 17 17.55 -0.64 5.99
N GLY A 18 17.09 -1.90 6.05
CA GLY A 18 16.80 -2.58 7.32
C GLY A 18 18.05 -2.90 8.15
N ASP A 19 18.62 -1.90 8.79
CA ASP A 19 19.79 -1.95 9.66
C ASP A 19 19.44 -2.15 11.14
N ASP A 20 20.40 -2.68 11.89
CA ASP A 20 20.29 -2.98 13.33
C ASP A 20 19.97 -1.73 14.17
N GLU A 21 20.28 -0.53 13.66
CA GLU A 21 20.01 0.75 14.33
C GLU A 21 18.51 1.08 14.41
N THR A 22 17.74 0.71 13.38
CA THR A 22 16.28 0.84 13.42
C THR A 22 15.68 -0.05 14.52
N PHE A 23 16.26 -1.22 14.75
CA PHE A 23 15.82 -2.15 15.80
C PHE A 23 16.11 -1.60 17.20
N ASP A 24 17.25 -0.95 17.38
CA ASP A 24 17.63 -0.31 18.65
C ASP A 24 16.74 0.90 18.99
N PHE A 25 16.27 1.67 18.00
CA PHE A 25 15.26 2.71 18.21
C PHE A 25 13.96 2.14 18.79
N TRP A 26 13.46 1.07 18.17
CA TRP A 26 12.23 0.41 18.63
C TRP A 26 12.38 -0.20 20.01
N LEU A 27 13.55 -0.77 20.31
CA LEU A 27 13.89 -1.26 21.65
C LEU A 27 13.92 -0.13 22.68
N ALA A 28 14.54 1.00 22.36
CA ALA A 28 14.60 2.17 23.24
C ALA A 28 13.20 2.75 23.51
N LEU A 29 12.36 2.82 22.48
CA LEU A 29 10.97 3.28 22.61
C LEU A 29 10.16 2.33 23.50
N LEU A 30 10.32 1.01 23.32
CA LEU A 30 9.64 0.01 24.13
C LEU A 30 10.14 0.00 25.58
N ALA A 31 11.45 0.13 25.80
CA ALA A 31 12.03 0.22 27.13
C ALA A 31 11.48 1.43 27.91
N ARG A 32 11.37 2.58 27.25
CA ARG A 32 10.78 3.78 27.85
C ARG A 32 9.31 3.60 28.22
N GLN A 33 8.53 2.86 27.42
CA GLN A 33 7.14 2.55 27.74
C GLN A 33 7.00 1.56 28.93
N VAL A 34 7.99 0.69 29.14
CA VAL A 34 8.06 -0.14 30.35
C VAL A 34 8.39 0.72 31.58
N GLU A 35 9.32 1.66 31.45
CA GLU A 35 9.68 2.61 32.51
C GLU A 35 8.51 3.54 32.90
N ASP A 36 7.75 4.01 31.90
CA ASP A 36 6.53 4.81 32.10
C ASP A 36 5.34 3.99 32.64
N GLY A 37 5.52 2.67 32.82
CA GLY A 37 4.51 1.75 33.37
C GLY A 37 3.39 1.37 32.40
N ALA A 38 3.48 1.78 31.13
CA ALA A 38 2.49 1.43 30.11
C ALA A 38 2.54 -0.05 29.70
N LEU A 39 3.68 -0.72 29.93
CA LEU A 39 3.88 -2.15 29.70
C LEU A 39 4.35 -2.82 31.00
N HIS A 40 3.43 -3.43 31.74
CA HIS A 40 3.76 -4.19 32.93
C HIS A 40 4.25 -5.61 32.57
N GLY A 41 5.37 -6.03 33.17
CA GLY A 41 5.82 -7.44 33.16
C GLY A 41 6.65 -7.89 31.95
N VAL A 42 7.13 -6.97 31.12
CA VAL A 42 8.01 -7.29 29.99
C VAL A 42 9.41 -6.79 30.28
N ASP A 43 10.37 -7.70 30.45
CA ASP A 43 11.79 -7.35 30.58
C ASP A 43 12.38 -7.10 29.18
N PRO A 44 12.78 -5.85 28.84
CA PRO A 44 13.37 -5.54 27.55
C PRO A 44 14.80 -6.06 27.38
N GLY A 45 15.45 -6.55 28.44
CA GLY A 45 16.74 -7.25 28.38
C GLY A 45 16.62 -8.69 27.88
N ASP A 46 15.42 -9.30 28.01
CA ASP A 46 15.19 -10.69 27.66
C ASP A 46 14.93 -10.88 26.16
N ARG A 47 15.72 -11.77 25.53
CA ARG A 47 15.68 -12.01 24.08
C ARG A 47 14.35 -12.58 23.62
N GLU A 48 13.69 -13.42 24.42
CA GLU A 48 12.39 -14.00 24.05
C GLU A 48 11.29 -12.94 24.09
N ASN A 49 11.30 -12.05 25.07
CA ASN A 49 10.41 -10.90 25.14
C ASN A 49 10.62 -9.93 23.96
N ARG A 50 11.87 -9.68 23.54
CA ARG A 50 12.16 -8.89 22.33
C ARG A 50 11.54 -9.51 21.09
N LEU A 51 11.73 -10.82 20.90
CA LEU A 51 11.16 -11.55 19.77
C LEU A 51 9.62 -11.62 19.84
N LEU A 52 9.05 -11.73 21.04
CA LEU A 52 7.61 -11.69 21.26
C LEU A 52 7.06 -10.31 20.89
N LEU A 53 7.68 -9.22 21.33
CA LEU A 53 7.30 -7.86 20.94
C LEU A 53 7.37 -7.67 19.42
N CYS A 54 8.43 -8.13 18.75
CA CYS A 54 8.54 -8.07 17.29
C CYS A 54 7.49 -8.91 16.56
N ARG A 55 7.15 -10.10 17.08
CA ARG A 55 6.08 -10.95 16.52
C ARG A 55 4.72 -10.30 16.72
N THR A 56 4.43 -9.83 17.93
CA THR A 56 3.18 -9.12 18.24
C THR A 56 3.06 -7.84 17.41
N TRP A 57 4.15 -7.12 17.16
CA TRP A 57 4.18 -5.94 16.30
C TRP A 57 3.96 -6.29 14.83
N ARG A 58 4.60 -7.35 14.32
CA ARG A 58 4.40 -7.88 12.96
C ARG A 58 2.95 -8.34 12.75
N ASP A 59 2.35 -8.98 13.73
CA ASP A 59 0.97 -9.49 13.66
C ASP A 59 -0.07 -8.38 13.92
N LYS A 60 0.24 -7.39 14.77
CA LYS A 60 -0.63 -6.23 15.06
C LYS A 60 -0.34 -4.99 14.22
N ARG A 61 0.40 -5.11 13.11
CA ARG A 61 0.66 -4.03 12.14
C ARG A 61 -0.61 -3.30 11.65
N ARG A 62 -1.79 -3.92 11.81
CA ARG A 62 -3.10 -3.32 11.52
C ARG A 62 -3.67 -2.43 12.63
N VAL A 63 -3.25 -2.60 13.88
CA VAL A 63 -3.78 -1.89 15.06
C VAL A 63 -2.86 -0.73 15.48
N VAL A 64 -1.57 -0.81 15.14
CA VAL A 64 -0.53 0.16 15.51
C VAL A 64 -0.50 1.39 14.57
N MET A 65 -1.31 1.41 13.51
CA MET A 65 -1.35 2.50 12.51
C MET A 65 -1.88 3.84 13.04
N ASP A 66 -2.59 3.84 14.18
CA ASP A 66 -3.16 5.06 14.79
C ASP A 66 -2.29 5.65 15.92
N TRP A 67 -1.07 5.13 16.13
CA TRP A 67 -0.18 5.65 17.16
C TRP A 67 0.52 6.93 16.70
N GLN A 68 0.33 7.98 17.50
CA GLN A 68 0.90 9.30 17.31
C GLN A 68 2.05 9.51 18.30
N ILE A 69 3.27 9.71 17.80
CA ILE A 69 4.41 10.12 18.64
C ILE A 69 4.48 11.65 18.62
N PRO A 70 4.61 12.33 19.78
CA PRO A 70 4.94 13.74 19.81
C PRO A 70 6.26 13.99 19.08
N VAL A 71 6.26 14.89 18.10
CA VAL A 71 7.45 15.21 17.27
C VAL A 71 8.66 15.54 18.14
N VAL A 72 8.43 16.25 19.25
CA VAL A 72 9.45 16.62 20.24
C VAL A 72 10.17 15.42 20.88
N ALA A 73 9.48 14.28 21.08
CA ALA A 73 10.09 13.08 21.64
C ALA A 73 10.98 12.37 20.60
N PHE A 74 10.55 12.38 19.34
CA PHE A 74 11.32 11.84 18.23
C PHE A 74 12.59 12.66 17.95
N ASP A 75 12.48 14.00 17.96
CA ASP A 75 13.62 14.91 17.76
C ASP A 75 14.64 14.81 18.91
N ALA A 76 14.15 14.70 20.16
CA ALA A 76 15.03 14.50 21.31
C ALA A 76 15.82 13.19 21.23
N TRP A 77 15.18 12.11 20.76
CA TRP A 77 15.85 10.83 20.53
C TRP A 77 16.91 10.95 19.42
N ARG A 78 16.57 11.56 18.28
CA ARG A 78 17.53 11.80 17.18
C ARG A 78 18.78 12.55 17.64
N ALA A 79 18.58 13.60 18.43
CA ALA A 79 19.68 14.40 18.97
C ALA A 79 20.59 13.59 19.90
N GLN A 80 20.04 12.70 20.72
CA GLN A 80 20.83 11.86 21.62
C GLN A 80 21.68 10.81 20.89
N HIS A 81 21.21 10.30 19.76
CA HIS A 81 21.92 9.28 18.97
C HIS A 81 22.81 9.87 17.86
N GLY A 82 23.04 11.19 17.88
CA GLY A 82 23.93 11.85 16.90
C GLY A 82 23.37 11.85 15.47
N TYR A 83 22.05 11.67 15.31
CA TYR A 83 21.39 11.71 14.01
C TYR A 83 21.29 13.17 13.56
N VAL A 84 22.37 13.68 12.98
CA VAL A 84 22.40 14.99 12.32
C VAL A 84 21.76 14.83 10.94
N GLY A 85 20.43 14.70 10.92
CA GLY A 85 19.70 14.79 9.66
C GLY A 85 19.93 16.19 9.10
N ASP A 86 20.47 16.27 7.88
CA ASP A 86 20.51 17.52 7.12
C ASP A 86 19.09 18.11 7.14
N ALA A 87 18.88 19.21 7.87
CA ALA A 87 17.59 19.87 8.03
C ALA A 87 17.04 20.43 6.71
N THR A 88 17.81 20.31 5.63
CA THR A 88 17.32 20.36 4.26
C THR A 88 16.74 19.00 3.90
N ALA A 89 15.68 18.57 4.60
CA ALA A 89 14.85 17.50 4.07
C ALA A 89 14.33 18.00 2.71
N PRO A 90 14.79 17.47 1.55
CA PRO A 90 14.07 17.73 0.32
C PRO A 90 12.64 17.32 0.62
N ALA A 91 11.67 18.19 0.26
CA ALA A 91 10.27 17.85 0.34
C ALA A 91 10.14 16.39 -0.08
N LEU A 92 9.67 15.54 0.84
CA LEU A 92 9.48 14.11 0.65
C LEU A 92 8.49 13.91 -0.51
N THR A 93 8.94 14.13 -1.73
CA THR A 93 8.47 13.39 -2.87
C THR A 93 9.08 12.03 -2.65
N SER A 94 8.41 11.24 -1.79
CA SER A 94 8.69 9.82 -1.66
C SER A 94 8.96 9.33 -3.08
N PRO A 95 10.13 8.74 -3.37
CA PRO A 95 10.26 8.02 -4.62
C PRO A 95 9.07 7.08 -4.59
N THR A 96 8.12 7.28 -5.51
CA THR A 96 7.10 6.29 -5.79
C THR A 96 7.94 5.11 -6.24
N SER A 97 8.29 4.25 -5.26
CA SER A 97 8.53 2.86 -5.53
C SER A 97 7.43 2.45 -6.50
N PRO A 98 7.71 1.62 -7.51
CA PRO A 98 6.65 0.96 -8.27
C PRO A 98 5.90 0.01 -7.32
N GLU A 99 5.24 0.60 -6.32
CA GLU A 99 4.46 0.01 -5.27
C GLU A 99 3.26 -0.58 -5.98
N LYS A 100 3.40 -1.87 -6.28
CA LYS A 100 2.30 -2.81 -6.50
C LYS A 100 1.13 -2.13 -7.19
N GLU A 101 1.32 -1.82 -8.47
CA GLU A 101 0.23 -1.44 -9.36
C GLU A 101 -0.99 -2.29 -8.99
N GLY A 102 -2.04 -1.65 -8.47
CA GLY A 102 -3.05 -2.37 -7.71
C GLY A 102 -3.61 -3.50 -8.56
N ARG A 103 -3.96 -4.65 -7.98
CA ARG A 103 -4.46 -5.83 -8.75
C ARG A 103 -5.51 -5.44 -9.80
N ARG A 104 -6.33 -4.43 -9.51
CA ARG A 104 -7.29 -3.84 -10.45
C ARG A 104 -6.66 -3.14 -11.65
N GLN A 105 -5.62 -2.33 -11.47
CA GLN A 105 -4.90 -1.71 -12.58
C GLN A 105 -4.24 -2.76 -13.47
N GLN A 106 -3.70 -3.84 -12.89
CA GLN A 106 -3.18 -4.98 -13.65
C GLN A 106 -4.27 -5.65 -14.50
N GLN A 107 -5.46 -5.85 -13.92
CA GLN A 107 -6.62 -6.37 -14.67
C GLN A 107 -7.03 -5.43 -15.82
N ILE A 108 -7.06 -4.11 -15.58
CA ILE A 108 -7.39 -3.12 -16.62
C ILE A 108 -6.35 -3.16 -17.75
N ALA A 109 -5.06 -3.23 -17.40
CA ALA A 109 -3.98 -3.36 -18.38
C ALA A 109 -4.11 -4.64 -19.21
N ALA A 110 -4.45 -5.77 -18.58
CA ALA A 110 -4.69 -7.04 -19.28
C ALA A 110 -5.91 -6.96 -20.23
N ILE A 111 -6.99 -6.28 -19.83
CA ILE A 111 -8.15 -6.03 -20.71
C ILE A 111 -7.72 -5.23 -21.94
N LEU A 112 -6.96 -4.14 -21.75
CA LEU A 112 -6.47 -3.33 -22.87
C LEU A 112 -5.55 -4.12 -23.80
N ALA A 113 -4.66 -4.93 -23.24
CA ALA A 113 -3.80 -5.81 -24.03
C ALA A 113 -4.62 -6.81 -24.87
N ALA A 114 -5.69 -7.39 -24.30
CA ALA A 114 -6.59 -8.29 -25.02
C ALA A 114 -7.44 -7.59 -26.09
N VAL A 115 -7.82 -6.33 -25.87
CA VAL A 115 -8.46 -5.49 -26.89
C VAL A 115 -7.52 -5.28 -28.07
N HIS A 116 -6.27 -4.90 -27.80
CA HIS A 116 -5.26 -4.68 -28.84
C HIS A 116 -4.88 -5.96 -29.58
N SER A 117 -4.82 -7.12 -28.91
CA SER A 117 -4.51 -8.39 -29.57
C SER A 117 -5.60 -8.86 -30.53
N LEU A 118 -6.85 -8.39 -30.33
CA LEU A 118 -7.98 -8.64 -31.22
C LEU A 118 -8.16 -7.55 -32.30
N ASP A 119 -7.23 -6.61 -32.38
CA ASP A 119 -7.24 -5.47 -33.32
C ASP A 119 -8.51 -4.60 -33.19
N TYR A 120 -8.98 -4.42 -31.95
CA TYR A 120 -10.11 -3.54 -31.65
C TYR A 120 -9.63 -2.19 -31.15
N ASP A 121 -10.38 -1.13 -31.48
CA ASP A 121 -10.25 0.17 -30.82
C ASP A 121 -10.83 0.07 -29.40
N PRO A 122 -10.04 0.37 -28.34
CA PRO A 122 -10.53 0.36 -26.97
C PRO A 122 -11.79 1.18 -26.73
N LEU A 123 -11.96 2.31 -27.43
CA LEU A 123 -13.11 3.19 -27.25
C LEU A 123 -14.28 2.85 -28.18
N ASN A 124 -14.10 1.88 -29.07
CA ASN A 124 -15.12 1.47 -30.03
C ASN A 124 -15.13 -0.05 -30.23
N VAL A 125 -15.23 -0.79 -29.12
CA VAL A 125 -15.26 -2.26 -29.17
C VAL A 125 -16.54 -2.73 -29.85
N PRO A 126 -16.46 -3.55 -30.92
CA PRO A 126 -17.62 -3.95 -31.70
C PRO A 126 -18.60 -4.78 -30.86
N ARG A 127 -19.87 -4.83 -31.30
CA ARG A 127 -20.89 -5.63 -30.63
C ARG A 127 -20.49 -7.11 -30.58
N GLY A 128 -20.52 -7.69 -29.38
CA GLY A 128 -20.04 -9.06 -29.13
C GLY A 128 -18.53 -9.19 -28.93
N GLY A 129 -17.74 -8.14 -29.23
CA GLY A 129 -16.29 -8.12 -28.99
C GLY A 129 -15.93 -8.29 -27.51
N LYS A 130 -16.75 -7.75 -26.60
CA LYS A 130 -16.59 -7.93 -25.15
C LYS A 130 -16.51 -9.42 -24.77
N GLY A 131 -17.35 -10.28 -25.36
CA GLY A 131 -17.34 -11.72 -25.07
C GLY A 131 -16.00 -12.37 -25.44
N LYS A 132 -15.46 -12.06 -26.62
CA LYS A 132 -14.14 -12.55 -27.05
C LYS A 132 -13.00 -12.06 -26.14
N ILE A 133 -13.09 -10.82 -25.68
CA ILE A 133 -12.11 -10.25 -24.74
C ILE A 133 -12.22 -10.96 -23.38
N THR A 134 -13.44 -11.26 -22.91
CA THR A 134 -13.66 -12.05 -21.69
C THR A 134 -12.98 -13.42 -21.80
N ASP A 135 -13.24 -14.14 -22.91
CA ASP A 135 -12.67 -15.47 -23.13
C ASP A 135 -11.13 -15.44 -23.15
N ALA A 136 -10.55 -14.42 -23.81
CA ALA A 136 -9.10 -14.22 -23.83
C ALA A 136 -8.51 -13.92 -22.43
N CYS A 137 -9.19 -13.08 -21.64
CA CYS A 137 -8.73 -12.71 -20.29
C CYS A 137 -8.87 -13.85 -19.28
N LEU A 138 -9.91 -14.68 -19.40
CA LEU A 138 -10.11 -15.84 -18.53
C LEU A 138 -9.07 -16.95 -18.76
N GLY A 139 -8.36 -16.92 -19.89
CA GLY A 139 -7.18 -17.77 -20.12
C GLY A 139 -6.04 -17.51 -19.12
N ASP A 140 -5.97 -16.32 -18.52
CA ASP A 140 -5.01 -15.98 -17.46
C ASP A 140 -5.69 -15.98 -16.07
N ALA A 141 -5.73 -17.17 -15.48
CA ALA A 141 -6.31 -17.40 -14.15
C ALA A 141 -5.60 -16.64 -13.01
N ARG A 142 -4.40 -16.07 -13.24
CA ARG A 142 -3.70 -15.28 -12.22
C ARG A 142 -4.40 -13.95 -11.96
N LEU A 143 -4.90 -13.31 -13.02
CA LEU A 143 -5.55 -12.01 -12.95
C LEU A 143 -7.07 -12.13 -12.86
N PHE A 144 -7.68 -13.07 -13.59
CA PHE A 144 -9.12 -13.25 -13.64
C PHE A 144 -9.52 -14.63 -13.15
N SER A 145 -10.07 -14.69 -11.93
CA SER A 145 -10.56 -15.93 -11.33
C SER A 145 -11.97 -16.31 -11.76
N SER A 146 -12.74 -15.37 -12.30
CA SER A 146 -14.13 -15.57 -12.72
C SER A 146 -14.59 -14.49 -13.70
N VAL A 147 -15.71 -14.76 -14.39
CA VAL A 147 -16.40 -13.77 -15.24
C VAL A 147 -16.76 -12.52 -14.43
N ASP A 148 -17.19 -12.68 -13.18
CA ASP A 148 -17.54 -11.54 -12.31
C ASP A 148 -16.35 -10.62 -12.02
N ALA A 149 -15.15 -11.20 -11.85
CA ALA A 149 -13.93 -10.41 -11.67
C ALA A 149 -13.61 -9.59 -12.92
N PHE A 150 -13.81 -10.18 -14.11
CA PHE A 150 -13.68 -9.48 -15.38
C PHE A 150 -14.73 -8.37 -15.52
N GLU A 151 -16.01 -8.66 -15.28
CA GLU A 151 -17.11 -7.69 -15.36
C GLU A 151 -16.88 -6.49 -14.44
N HIS A 152 -16.37 -6.74 -13.23
CA HIS A 152 -16.02 -5.68 -12.30
C HIS A 152 -14.86 -4.82 -12.81
N ALA A 153 -13.80 -5.43 -13.34
CA ALA A 153 -12.67 -4.69 -13.89
C ALA A 153 -13.07 -3.89 -15.15
N TRP A 154 -13.85 -4.50 -16.03
CA TRP A 154 -14.41 -3.86 -17.22
C TRP A 154 -15.25 -2.63 -16.88
N ARG A 155 -16.14 -2.74 -15.89
CA ARG A 155 -16.97 -1.61 -15.42
C ARG A 155 -16.11 -0.45 -14.95
N VAL A 156 -15.05 -0.73 -14.20
CA VAL A 156 -14.12 0.30 -13.71
C VAL A 156 -13.33 0.91 -14.87
N ALA A 157 -12.81 0.10 -15.79
CA ALA A 157 -12.12 0.58 -16.99
C ALA A 157 -13.01 1.48 -17.85
N SER A 158 -14.29 1.12 -17.99
CA SER A 158 -15.25 1.89 -18.76
C SER A 158 -15.62 3.21 -18.07
N ALA A 159 -15.81 3.20 -16.74
CA ALA A 159 -16.02 4.42 -15.96
C ALA A 159 -14.80 5.37 -16.02
N GLN A 160 -13.59 4.83 -16.19
CA GLN A 160 -12.37 5.61 -16.43
C GLN A 160 -12.20 6.09 -17.87
N GLY A 161 -13.13 5.76 -18.78
CA GLY A 161 -13.02 6.11 -20.19
C GLY A 161 -11.90 5.38 -20.93
N LYS A 162 -11.43 4.23 -20.43
CA LYS A 162 -10.35 3.43 -21.05
C LYS A 162 -10.88 2.42 -22.07
N VAL A 163 -12.11 1.94 -21.85
CA VAL A 163 -12.79 1.01 -22.77
C VAL A 163 -14.26 1.38 -22.95
N ARG A 164 -14.79 1.20 -24.15
CA ARG A 164 -16.20 1.44 -24.44
C ARG A 164 -16.69 0.52 -25.56
N VAL A 165 -17.89 -0.02 -25.38
CA VAL A 165 -18.58 -0.80 -26.42
C VAL A 165 -19.30 0.15 -27.35
N GLU A 166 -19.20 -0.10 -28.64
CA GLU A 166 -19.90 0.64 -29.69
C GLU A 166 -21.41 0.74 -29.40
N ASN A 167 -21.99 1.90 -29.66
CA ASN A 167 -23.44 2.17 -29.54
C ASN A 167 -24.06 1.86 -28.16
N TYR A 168 -23.28 1.93 -27.07
CA TYR A 168 -23.79 1.74 -25.70
C TYR A 168 -25.01 2.63 -25.38
N GLU A 169 -25.05 3.84 -25.95
CA GLU A 169 -26.12 4.83 -25.74
C GLU A 169 -27.49 4.37 -26.28
N MET A 170 -27.52 3.53 -27.34
CA MET A 170 -28.79 3.03 -27.87
C MET A 170 -29.51 2.09 -26.91
N TYR A 171 -28.77 1.42 -26.02
CA TYR A 171 -29.33 0.42 -25.09
C TYR A 171 -29.57 0.95 -23.69
N ALA A 172 -28.97 2.09 -23.32
CA ALA A 172 -29.17 2.70 -22.00
C ALA A 172 -30.57 3.34 -21.84
N ARG A 173 -31.24 3.71 -22.93
CA ARG A 173 -32.53 4.44 -22.90
C ARG A 173 -33.78 3.60 -22.62
N GLY A 174 -33.66 2.29 -22.41
CA GLY A 174 -34.81 1.38 -22.28
C GLY A 174 -35.12 0.86 -20.88
N LYS A 175 -34.50 1.42 -19.82
CA LYS A 175 -34.73 1.03 -18.42
C LYS A 175 -35.14 2.21 -17.56
#